data_AF-A0AAU0KEY7-F1
#
_entry.id   AF-A0AAU0KEY7-F1
#
_cell.length_a   1.000
_cell.length_b   1.000
_cell.length_c   1.000
_cell.angle_alpha   90.00
_cell.angle_beta   90.00
_cell.angle_gamma   90.00
#
_symmetry.space_group_name_H-M   'P 1'
#
loop_
_entity.id
_entity.type
_entity.pdbx_description
1 polymer ?
#
loop_
_entity_poly.entity_id
_entity_poly.type
_entity_poly.pdbx_seq_one_letter_code
_entity_poly.pdbx_strand_id
1 'polypeptide(L)' 'MGTALLHLEDAMLRQGGDGGYKLVVTSEEETPQEAIERAGLTNWPTDRIIFICFVKADQQLS' A
#
# COMPACT_ATOMS: atom_id res chain seq x y z
N MET A 1 10.02 -9.06 -7.42
CA MET A 1 8.75 -8.57 -6.82
C MET A 1 8.24 -9.66 -5.89
N GLY A 2 8.02 -9.34 -4.61
CA GLY A 2 7.62 -10.33 -3.59
C GLY A 2 6.19 -10.82 -3.82
N THR A 3 5.98 -12.13 -3.72
CA THR A 3 4.69 -12.81 -3.90
C THR A 3 3.60 -12.35 -2.93
N ALA A 4 3.96 -11.73 -1.80
CA ALA A 4 3.00 -11.23 -0.81
C ALA A 4 2.12 -10.09 -1.34
N LEU A 5 2.68 -9.18 -2.14
CA LEU A 5 1.95 -8.01 -2.66
C LEU A 5 0.82 -8.45 -3.61
N LEU A 6 1.14 -9.39 -4.50
CA LEU A 6 0.21 -9.93 -5.49
C LEU A 6 -1.00 -10.61 -4.84
N HIS A 7 -0.80 -11.37 -3.76
CA HIS A 7 -1.90 -12.01 -3.04
C HIS A 7 -2.78 -11.00 -2.29
N LEU A 8 -2.19 -9.90 -1.80
CA LEU A 8 -2.95 -8.87 -1.09
C LEU A 8 -3.83 -8.07 -2.06
N GLU A 9 -3.28 -7.68 -3.20
CA GLU A 9 -4.02 -6.98 -4.26
C GLU A 9 -5.16 -7.85 -4.82
N ASP A 10 -4.90 -9.13 -5.07
CA ASP A 10 -5.92 -10.09 -5.52
C ASP A 10 -7.04 -10.30 -4.47
N ALA A 11 -6.71 -10.35 -3.19
CA ALA A 11 -7.70 -10.43 -2.12
C ALA A 11 -8.62 -9.19 -2.06
N MET A 12 -8.08 -8.01 -2.33
CA MET A 12 -8.82 -6.74 -2.34
C MET A 12 -9.73 -6.61 -3.57
N LEU A 13 -9.32 -7.13 -4.73
CA LEU A 13 -10.11 -7.15 -5.96
C LEU A 13 -11.34 -8.07 -5.87
N ARG A 14 -11.29 -9.12 -5.05
CA ARG A 14 -12.38 -10.11 -4.88
C ARG A 14 -13.53 -9.62 -3.99
N GLN A 15 -13.38 -8.49 -3.29
CA GLN A 15 -14.38 -7.92 -2.36
C GLN A 15 -15.49 -7.13 -3.08
N GLY A 16 -15.91 -7.57 -4.27
CA GLY A 16 -16.78 -6.81 -5.18
C GLY A 16 -18.00 -6.15 -4.51
N GLY A 17 -18.11 -4.83 -4.66
CA GLY A 17 -19.35 -4.10 -4.35
C GLY A 17 -19.18 -2.64 -3.99
N ASP A 18 -18.09 -2.27 -3.32
CA ASP A 18 -17.81 -0.88 -2.94
C ASP A 18 -16.41 -0.51 -3.43
N GLY A 19 -16.18 0.75 -3.83
CA GLY A 19 -14.92 1.22 -4.40
C GLY A 19 -13.75 0.78 -3.53
N GLY A 20 -13.09 -0.31 -3.94
CA GLY A 20 -12.32 -1.16 -3.04
C GLY A 20 -11.16 -0.44 -2.35
N TYR A 21 -10.52 -1.08 -1.39
CA TYR A 21 -9.33 -0.49 -0.80
C TYR A 21 -8.18 -0.48 -1.82
N LYS A 22 -7.33 0.55 -1.75
CA LYS A 22 -6.08 0.63 -2.52
C LYS A 22 -4.91 0.37 -1.61
N LEU A 23 -4.00 -0.47 -2.07
CA LEU A 23 -2.76 -0.75 -1.37
C LEU A 23 -1.65 0.11 -1.92
N VAL A 24 -0.91 0.79 -1.05
CA VAL A 24 0.25 1.59 -1.42
C VAL A 24 1.44 1.11 -0.59
N VAL A 25 2.47 0.61 -1.26
CA VAL A 25 3.74 0.30 -0.62
C VAL A 25 4.53 1.59 -0.46
N THR A 26 5.00 1.87 0.75
CA THR A 26 5.82 3.06 1.06
C THR A 26 7.23 2.65 1.51
N SER A 27 8.17 3.60 1.43
CA SER A 27 9.45 3.52 2.16
C SER A 27 9.34 4.21 3.52
N GLU A 28 10.32 3.99 4.40
CA GLU A 28 10.35 4.63 5.73
C GLU A 28 10.44 6.16 5.67
N GLU A 29 11.08 6.68 4.62
CA GLU A 29 11.29 8.12 4.41
C GLU A 29 10.13 8.80 3.64
N GLU A 30 9.22 8.01 3.07
CA GLU A 30 8.12 8.53 2.26
C GLU A 30 6.92 8.87 3.13
N THR A 31 6.45 10.11 3.02
CA THR A 31 5.22 10.54 3.69
C THR A 31 3.98 9.93 3.02
N PRO A 32 2.85 9.76 3.75
CA PRO A 32 1.62 9.26 3.16
C PRO A 32 1.14 10.07 1.95
N GLN A 33 1.37 11.38 1.96
CA GLN A 33 0.95 12.26 0.86
C GLN A 33 1.80 12.06 -0.41
N GLU A 34 3.12 11.95 -0.27
CA GLU A 34 4.02 11.62 -1.39
C GLU A 34 3.66 10.25 -1.99
N ALA A 35 3.34 9.28 -1.14
CA ALA A 35 2.91 7.95 -1.57
C ALA A 35 1.57 7.98 -2.34
N ILE A 36 0.61 8.80 -1.91
CA ILE A 36 -0.68 9.01 -2.60
C ILE A 36 -0.47 9.65 -3.97
N GLU A 37 0.34 10.70 -4.04
CA GLU A 37 0.64 11.42 -5.28
C GLU A 37 1.35 10.52 -6.28
N ARG A 38 2.37 9.78 -5.83
CA ARG A 38 3.09 8.78 -6.63
C ARG A 38 2.16 7.68 -7.14
N ALA A 39 1.20 7.24 -6.34
CA ALA A 39 0.23 6.20 -6.71
C ALA A 39 -0.93 6.72 -7.58
N GLY A 40 -1.01 8.04 -7.84
CA GLY A 40 -2.10 8.66 -8.60
C GLY A 40 -3.44 8.61 -7.87
N LEU A 41 -3.44 8.57 -6.54
CA LEU A 41 -4.62 8.39 -5.69
C LEU A 41 -5.11 9.71 -5.06
N THR A 42 -4.73 10.86 -5.59
CA THR A 42 -5.10 12.19 -5.06
C THR A 42 -6.61 12.42 -5.00
N ASN A 43 -7.38 11.75 -5.87
CA ASN A 43 -8.85 11.80 -5.89
C ASN A 43 -9.50 10.57 -5.22
N TRP A 44 -8.72 9.68 -4.62
CA TRP A 44 -9.22 8.48 -3.94
C TRP A 44 -9.58 8.82 -2.48
N PRO A 45 -10.66 8.27 -1.91
CA PRO A 45 -10.97 8.44 -0.50
C PRO A 45 -9.81 7.94 0.37
N THR A 46 -9.21 8.83 1.15
CA THR A 46 -8.01 8.52 1.94
C THR A 46 -8.26 7.42 2.98
N ASP A 47 -9.48 7.33 3.51
CA ASP A 47 -9.94 6.27 4.42
C ASP A 47 -9.96 4.87 3.77
N ARG A 48 -9.81 4.80 2.44
CA ARG A 48 -9.74 3.56 1.66
C ARG A 48 -8.34 3.25 1.12
N ILE A 49 -7.31 3.93 1.61
CA ILE A 49 -5.91 3.69 1.24
C ILE A 49 -5.20 3.00 2.40
N ILE A 50 -4.65 1.82 2.14
CA ILE A 50 -3.84 1.05 3.08
C ILE A 50 -2.38 1.24 2.71
N PHE A 51 -1.59 1.78 3.63
CA PHE A 51 -0.15 1.93 3.47
C PHE A 51 0.56 0.73 4.08
N ILE A 52 1.50 0.14 3.35
CA ILE A 52 2.40 -0.90 3.85
C ILE A 52 3.84 -0.46 3.66
N CYS A 53 4.59 -0.39 4.76
CA CYS A 53 6.04 -0.21 4.73
C CYS A 53 6.72 -1.55 5.01
N PHE A 54 7.53 -2.04 4.06
CA PHE A 54 8.34 -3.24 4.29
C PHE A 54 9.67 -2.83 4.92
N VAL A 55 9.86 -3.19 6.19
CA VAL A 55 11.19 -3.12 6.82
C VAL A 55 12.04 -4.28 6.34
N LYS A 56 13.32 -4.02 6.04
CA LYS A 56 14.24 -5.11 5.67
C LYS A 56 14.51 -5.97 6.90
N ALA A 57 14.55 -7.29 6.74
CA ALA A 57 14.85 -8.21 7.84
C ALA A 57 16.23 -7.93 8.50
N ASP A 58 17.18 -7.39 7.73
CA ASP A 58 18.51 -6.97 8.22
C ASP A 58 18.52 -5.70 9.11
N GLN A 59 17.39 -5.03 9.32
CA GLN A 59 17.30 -3.90 10.26
C GLN A 59 17.11 -4.34 11.73
N GLN A 60 17.11 -5.65 12.03
CA GLN A 60 17.36 -6.14 13.38
C GLN A 60 18.83 -6.56 13.51
N LEU A 61 19.70 -5.61 13.85
CA LEU A 61 20.95 -5.81 14.60
C LEU A 61 21.57 -4.43 14.88
N SER A 62 20.91 -3.65 15.74
CA SER A 62 21.55 -2.59 16.53
C SER A 62 21.02 -2.57 17.95
#